data_AF-A0A3D1QBD1-F1
#
_entry.id   AF-A0A3D1QBD1-F1
#
_cell.length_a   1.000
_cell.length_b   1.000
_cell.length_c   1.000
_cell.angle_alpha   90.00
_cell.angle_beta   90.00
_cell.angle_gamma   90.00
#
_symmetry.space_group_name_H-M   'P 1'
#
loop_
_entity.id
_entity.type
_entity.pdbx_description
1 polymer ?
#
loop_
_entity_poly.entity_id
_entity_poly.type
_entity_poly.pdbx_seq_one_letter_code
_entity_poly.pdbx_strand_id
1 'polypeptide(L)' 'MHTHNDFGMATANALSGVYAGAKYVGVTINGLGERAGNTCLQEMIMVLKYLIGMKLPYNT' A
#
# COMPACT_ATOMS: atom_id res chain seq x y z
N MET A 1 -7.78 -4.85 3.11
CA MET A 1 -6.71 -5.68 2.54
C MET A 1 -5.47 -5.53 3.39
N HIS A 2 -4.84 -6.62 3.82
CA HIS A 2 -3.60 -6.61 4.59
C HIS A 2 -2.66 -7.61 3.94
N THR A 3 -1.61 -7.12 3.30
CA THR A 3 -0.72 -7.90 2.44
C THR A 3 0.70 -7.84 2.95
N HIS A 4 1.37 -8.98 2.90
CA HIS A 4 2.79 -9.14 3.22
C HIS A 4 3.64 -9.12 1.94
N ASN A 5 4.91 -8.75 2.11
CA ASN A 5 5.82 -8.46 1.01
C ASN A 5 6.77 -9.59 0.65
N ASP A 6 6.43 -10.84 0.97
CA ASP A 6 7.27 -12.03 0.77
C ASP A 6 7.78 -12.18 -0.68
N PHE A 7 6.99 -11.71 -1.65
CA PHE A 7 7.36 -11.73 -3.08
C PHE A 7 7.57 -10.33 -3.69
N GLY A 8 7.76 -9.28 -2.85
CA GLY A 8 7.94 -7.92 -3.34
C GLY A 8 6.70 -7.29 -3.98
N MET A 9 5.50 -7.84 -3.74
CA MET A 9 4.25 -7.45 -4.38
C MET A 9 3.19 -6.92 -3.41
N ALA A 10 3.53 -6.62 -2.16
CA ALA A 10 2.54 -6.24 -1.14
C ALA A 10 1.70 -5.03 -1.56
N THR A 11 2.36 -3.97 -2.06
CA THR A 11 1.74 -2.74 -2.55
C THR A 11 0.84 -2.99 -3.75
N ALA A 12 1.28 -3.77 -4.74
CA ALA A 12 0.48 -4.11 -5.92
C ALA A 12 -0.76 -4.94 -5.56
N ASN A 13 -0.61 -5.91 -4.65
CA ASN A 13 -1.71 -6.74 -4.16
C ASN A 13 -2.71 -5.93 -3.32
N ALA A 14 -2.22 -5.00 -2.49
CA ALA A 14 -3.06 -4.07 -1.74
C ALA A 14 -3.89 -3.19 -2.68
N LEU A 15 -3.25 -2.60 -3.70
CA LEU A 15 -3.91 -1.79 -4.72
C LEU A 15 -4.95 -2.59 -5.51
N SER A 16 -4.63 -3.83 -5.88
CA SER A 16 -5.57 -4.73 -6.55
C SER A 16 -6.80 -5.00 -5.68
N GLY A 17 -6.61 -5.17 -4.37
CA GLY A 17 -7.71 -5.25 -3.40
C GLY A 17 -8.58 -3.98 -3.37
N VAL A 18 -7.97 -2.79 -3.47
CA VAL A 18 -8.71 -1.51 -3.58
C VAL A 18 -9.55 -1.48 -4.85
N TYR A 19 -8.99 -1.85 -6.01
CA TYR A 19 -9.76 -1.96 -7.25
C TYR A 19 -10.91 -2.97 -7.17
N ALA A 20 -10.73 -4.04 -6.39
CA ALA A 20 -11.77 -5.03 -6.11
C ALA A 20 -12.82 -4.56 -5.07
N GLY A 21 -12.72 -3.33 -4.56
CA GLY A 21 -13.70 -2.73 -3.66
C GLY A 21 -13.30 -2.70 -2.17
N ALA A 22 -12.06 -3.05 -1.82
CA ALA A 22 -11.58 -2.91 -0.45
C ALA A 22 -11.53 -1.43 -0.04
N LYS A 23 -12.18 -1.09 1.07
CA LYS A 23 -12.24 0.29 1.60
C LYS A 23 -11.06 0.65 2.51
N TYR A 24 -10.35 -0.34 3.04
CA TYR A 24 -9.25 -0.14 3.98
C TYR A 24 -8.04 -1.00 3.58
N VAL A 25 -6.84 -0.44 3.71
CA VAL A 25 -5.58 -1.13 3.48
C VAL A 25 -4.71 -1.03 4.73
N GLY A 26 -4.22 -2.16 5.22
CA GLY A 26 -3.23 -2.22 6.29
C GLY A 26 -1.83 -2.00 5.73
N VAL A 27 -1.11 -1.03 6.26
CA VAL A 27 0.23 -0.61 5.83
C VAL A 27 1.08 -0.26 7.04
N THR A 28 2.41 -0.24 6.86
CA THR A 28 3.36 0.23 7.88
C THR A 28 4.40 1.16 7.27
N ILE A 29 5.00 2.03 8.08
CA ILE A 29 6.09 2.92 7.65
C ILE A 29 7.26 2.05 7.19
N ASN A 30 7.78 2.33 5.99
CA ASN A 30 8.85 1.57 5.33
C ASN A 30 8.53 0.07 5.12
N GLY A 31 7.26 -0.32 5.21
CA GLY A 31 6.86 -1.72 5.13
C GLY A 31 7.32 -2.57 6.32
N LEU A 32 7.67 -1.97 7.46
CA LEU A 32 8.15 -2.70 8.64
C LEU A 32 7.15 -3.80 9.08
N GLY A 33 7.67 -4.99 9.35
CA GLY A 33 6.93 -6.15 9.79
C GLY A 33 7.82 -7.39 9.81
N GLU A 34 7.31 -8.52 10.27
CA GLU A 34 8.04 -9.79 10.22
C GLU A 34 8.36 -10.22 8.78
N ARG A 35 9.39 -11.05 8.61
CA ARG A 35 9.88 -11.55 7.33
C ARG A 35 10.25 -10.41 6.37
N ALA A 36 9.68 -10.41 5.16
CA ALA A 36 9.85 -9.36 4.17
C ALA A 36 9.00 -8.10 4.46
N GLY A 37 8.23 -8.11 5.55
CA GLY A 37 7.45 -6.97 5.98
C GLY A 37 6.04 -6.92 5.41
N ASN A 38 5.42 -5.76 5.58
CA ASN A 38 4.07 -5.43 5.15
C ASN A 38 4.11 -4.52 3.92
N THR A 39 2.93 -4.17 3.41
CA THR A 39 2.79 -3.07 2.43
C THR A 39 3.37 -1.76 2.99
N CYS A 40 4.23 -1.13 2.20
CA CYS A 40 4.85 0.14 2.53
C CYS A 40 3.83 1.29 2.43
N LEU A 41 3.68 2.07 3.51
CA LEU A 41 2.78 3.22 3.57
C LEU A 41 3.13 4.25 2.48
N GLN A 42 4.41 4.59 2.35
CA GLN A 42 4.86 5.62 1.41
C GLN A 42 4.59 5.22 -0.03
N GLU A 43 4.85 3.96 -0.40
CA GLU A 43 4.54 3.46 -1.73
C GLU A 43 3.04 3.54 -2.02
N MET A 44 2.18 3.12 -1.08
CA MET A 44 0.72 3.24 -1.26
C MET A 44 0.28 4.69 -1.40
N ILE A 45 0.82 5.63 -0.63
CA ILE A 45 0.51 7.07 -0.79
C ILE A 45 0.92 7.54 -2.19
N MET A 46 2.10 7.17 -2.67
CA MET A 46 2.60 7.59 -3.99
C MET A 46 1.76 7.00 -5.13
N VAL A 47 1.37 5.72 -5.04
CA VAL A 47 0.45 5.07 -6.00
C VAL A 47 -0.89 5.81 -6.04
N LEU A 48 -1.50 6.06 -4.88
CA LEU A 48 -2.79 6.75 -4.80
C LEU A 48 -2.70 8.18 -5.36
N LYS A 49 -1.60 8.89 -5.07
CA LYS A 49 -1.39 10.27 -5.51
C LYS A 49 -1.10 10.40 -7.01
N TYR A 50 -0.21 9.58 -7.54
CA TYR A 50 0.31 9.76 -8.90
C TYR A 50 -0.29 8.82 -9.94
N LEU A 51 -0.67 7.59 -9.57
CA LEU A 51 -1.26 6.64 -10.52
C LEU A 51 -2.79 6.71 -10.53
N ILE A 52 -3.40 6.94 -9.36
CA ILE A 52 -4.86 7.10 -9.26
C ILE A 52 -5.28 8.58 -9.33
N GLY A 53 -4.39 9.52 -9.04
CA GLY A 53 -4.69 10.96 -9.08
C GLY A 53 -5.51 11.44 -7.87
N MET A 54 -5.48 10.71 -6.75
CA MET A 54 -6.21 11.09 -5.54
C MET A 54 -5.48 12.22 -4.81
N LYS A 55 -6.22 13.28 -4.44
CA LYS A 55 -5.69 14.32 -3.55
C LYS A 55 -5.65 13.79 -2.12
N LEU A 56 -4.45 13.64 -1.59
CA LEU A 56 -4.21 13.15 -0.24
C LEU A 56 -3.61 14.25 0.64
N PRO A 57 -3.94 14.30 1.94
CA PRO A 57 -3.40 15.28 2.88
C PRO A 57 -2.00 14.92 3.41
N TYR A 58 -1.26 14.06 2.70
CA TYR A 58 0.06 13.60 3.13
C TYR A 58 1.17 14.38 2.41
N ASN A 59 2.09 14.94 3.20
CA ASN A 59 3.33 15.55 2.71
C ASN A 59 4.45 14.51 2.78
N THR A 60 4.55 13.72 1.72
CA THR A 60 5.57 12.68 1.50
C THR A 60 6.77 13.24 0.78
#